data_AF-A0A3C0WI47-F1
#
_entry.id   AF-A0A3C0WI47-F1
#
_cell.length_a   1.000
_cell.length_b   1.000
_cell.length_c   1.000
_cell.angle_alpha   90.00
_cell.angle_beta   90.00
_cell.angle_gamma   90.00
#
_symmetry.space_group_name_H-M   'P 1'
#
loop_
_entity.id
_entity.type
_entity.pdbx_description
1 polymer ?
#
loop_
_entity_poly.entity_id
_entity_poly.type
_entity_poly.pdbx_seq_one_letter_code
_entity_poly.pdbx_strand_id
1 'polypeptide(L)'
;MTDQLTIRDLRRKWKPHKERLGAQGGEHGHPTPIRFHRACSWLAEIENLTDAEDNDRTLIYQWIAFNALYGQWDEKRQEPKQDKTSWQDFLDQIVSLDESKYLESMLVENKKLVEAILDDEYLSKLFWRNPNQGTARQARRAKFASRTWYLEEKWTLILDRVMDRIYQIRCQL
;
A
#
# COMPACT_ATOMS: atom_id res chain seq x y z
N MET A 1 20.15 -13.12 -3.19
CA MET A 1 18.96 -13.68 -3.85
C MET A 1 17.92 -13.84 -2.77
N THR A 2 17.04 -12.85 -2.62
CA THR A 2 15.91 -12.94 -1.71
C THR A 2 14.94 -13.92 -2.36
N ASP A 3 14.72 -15.07 -1.74
CA ASP A 3 13.77 -16.07 -2.22
C ASP A 3 12.40 -15.40 -2.35
N GLN A 4 11.94 -15.20 -3.58
CA GLN A 4 10.79 -14.35 -3.86
C GLN A 4 9.54 -15.12 -3.41
N LEU A 5 8.90 -14.62 -2.34
CA LEU A 5 7.74 -15.28 -1.73
C LEU A 5 6.56 -15.30 -2.71
N THR A 6 6.16 -16.49 -3.17
CA THR A 6 5.01 -16.64 -4.09
C THR A 6 3.67 -16.51 -3.35
N ILE A 7 2.58 -16.29 -4.09
CA ILE A 7 1.22 -16.30 -3.52
C ILE A 7 0.84 -17.69 -2.99
N ARG A 8 1.38 -18.74 -3.59
CA ARG A 8 1.25 -20.10 -3.03
C ARG A 8 1.89 -20.18 -1.64
N ASP A 9 3.07 -19.59 -1.45
CA ASP A 9 3.73 -19.57 -0.14
C ASP A 9 2.99 -18.71 0.88
N LEU A 10 2.48 -17.54 0.47
CA LEU A 10 1.66 -16.68 1.31
C LEU A 10 0.38 -17.39 1.78
N ARG A 11 -0.34 -18.05 0.86
CA ARG A 11 -1.54 -18.83 1.20
C ARG A 11 -1.23 -19.97 2.17
N ARG A 12 -0.09 -20.63 2.00
CA ARG A 12 0.38 -21.70 2.91
C ARG A 12 0.69 -21.15 4.30
N LYS A 13 1.43 -20.04 4.40
CA LYS A 13 1.72 -19.36 5.68
C LYS A 13 0.43 -18.84 6.35
N TRP A 14 -0.56 -18.40 5.58
CA TRP A 14 -1.83 -17.89 6.10
C TRP A 14 -2.78 -18.96 6.65
N LYS A 15 -2.67 -20.21 6.18
CA LYS A 15 -3.63 -21.29 6.47
C LYS A 15 -3.93 -21.46 7.97
N PRO A 16 -2.95 -21.53 8.88
CA PRO A 16 -3.22 -21.70 10.32
C PRO A 16 -4.00 -20.51 10.90
N HIS A 17 -3.73 -19.29 10.44
CA HIS A 17 -4.45 -18.09 10.88
C HIS A 17 -5.90 -18.07 10.39
N LYS A 18 -6.13 -18.50 9.14
CA LYS A 18 -7.49 -18.66 8.58
C LYS A 18 -8.31 -19.65 9.42
N GLU A 19 -7.73 -20.81 9.74
CA GLU A 19 -8.41 -21.84 10.54
C GLU A 19 -8.73 -21.35 11.94
N ARG A 20 -7.78 -20.68 12.61
CA ARG A 20 -8.00 -20.05 13.92
C ARG A 20 -9.13 -19.02 13.88
N LEU A 21 -9.14 -18.13 12.89
CA LEU A 21 -10.17 -17.10 12.75
C LEU A 21 -11.54 -17.68 12.37
N GLY A 22 -11.56 -18.79 11.63
CA GLY A 22 -12.78 -19.54 11.33
C GLY A 22 -13.40 -20.17 12.58
N ALA A 23 -12.56 -20.73 13.47
CA ALA A 23 -13.02 -21.29 14.75
C ALA A 23 -13.49 -20.22 15.75
N GLN A 24 -13.02 -18.98 15.62
CA GLN A 24 -13.37 -17.84 16.48
C GLN A 24 -14.55 -17.02 15.95
N GLY A 25 -14.87 -17.14 14.67
CA GLY A 25 -15.95 -16.40 14.04
C GLY A 25 -17.30 -17.00 14.43
N GLY A 26 -18.16 -16.23 15.08
CA GLY A 26 -19.55 -16.60 15.32
C GLY A 26 -20.36 -16.76 14.03
N GLU A 27 -21.66 -16.49 14.07
CA GLU A 27 -22.61 -16.78 12.97
C GLU A 27 -22.18 -16.25 11.59
N HIS A 28 -21.43 -15.14 11.53
CA HIS A 28 -20.98 -14.52 10.26
C HIS A 28 -19.49 -14.69 9.95
N GLY A 29 -18.72 -15.37 10.81
CA GLY A 29 -17.28 -15.51 10.63
C GLY A 29 -16.48 -14.21 10.87
N HIS A 30 -15.15 -14.33 10.96
CA HIS A 30 -14.27 -13.15 10.97
C HIS A 30 -14.14 -12.59 9.53
N PRO A 31 -14.06 -11.25 9.33
CA PRO A 31 -13.96 -10.67 7.98
C PRO A 31 -12.57 -10.83 7.32
N THR A 32 -11.50 -10.97 8.10
CA THR A 32 -10.12 -11.06 7.56
C THR A 32 -9.89 -12.22 6.57
N PRO A 33 -10.38 -13.46 6.82
CA PRO A 33 -10.27 -14.55 5.85
C PRO A 33 -10.69 -14.21 4.42
N ILE A 34 -11.87 -13.57 4.23
CA ILE A 34 -12.36 -13.24 2.88
C ILE A 34 -11.57 -12.08 2.27
N ARG A 35 -11.16 -11.10 3.08
CA ARG A 35 -10.32 -9.97 2.66
C ARG A 35 -8.95 -10.44 2.17
N PHE A 36 -8.28 -11.27 2.96
CA PHE A 36 -6.99 -11.84 2.60
C PHE A 36 -7.10 -12.78 1.38
N HIS A 37 -8.18 -13.55 1.27
CA HIS A 37 -8.45 -14.35 0.08
C HIS A 37 -8.53 -13.49 -1.18
N ARG A 38 -9.34 -12.41 -1.16
CA ARG A 38 -9.46 -11.47 -2.28
C ARG A 38 -8.12 -10.83 -2.65
N ALA A 39 -7.35 -10.38 -1.66
CA ALA A 39 -6.02 -9.83 -1.89
C ALA A 39 -5.10 -10.85 -2.60
N CYS A 40 -5.07 -12.09 -2.12
CA CYS A 40 -4.29 -13.16 -2.75
C CYS A 40 -4.80 -13.57 -4.13
N SER A 41 -6.08 -13.39 -4.45
CA SER A 41 -6.60 -13.68 -5.79
C SER A 41 -6.06 -12.66 -6.79
N TRP A 42 -6.12 -11.36 -6.48
CA TRP A 42 -5.57 -10.31 -7.35
C TRP A 42 -4.05 -10.37 -7.48
N LEU A 43 -3.34 -10.71 -6.40
CA LEU A 43 -1.90 -10.93 -6.49
C LEU A 43 -1.54 -12.16 -7.31
N ALA A 44 -2.37 -13.21 -7.33
CA ALA A 44 -2.14 -14.36 -8.20
C ALA A 44 -2.31 -14.00 -9.69
N GLU A 45 -3.25 -13.11 -10.02
CA GLU A 45 -3.35 -12.59 -11.39
C GLU A 45 -2.09 -11.82 -11.80
N ILE A 46 -1.47 -11.07 -10.88
CA ILE A 46 -0.20 -10.37 -11.15
C ILE A 46 0.94 -11.34 -11.44
N GLU A 47 1.02 -12.49 -10.75
CA GLU A 47 2.04 -13.50 -11.05
C GLU A 47 1.93 -14.07 -12.48
N ASN A 48 0.77 -13.92 -13.14
CA ASN A 48 0.56 -14.32 -14.53
C ASN A 48 0.84 -13.21 -15.55
N LEU A 49 1.05 -11.95 -15.11
CA LEU A 49 1.42 -10.84 -15.99
C LEU A 49 2.93 -10.91 -16.27
N THR A 50 3.31 -11.35 -17.47
CA THR A 50 4.72 -11.54 -17.85
C THR A 50 5.29 -10.43 -18.70
N ASP A 51 4.44 -9.53 -19.22
CA ASP A 51 4.85 -8.55 -20.22
C ASP A 51 5.11 -7.19 -19.57
N ALA A 52 6.21 -6.53 -19.99
CA ALA A 52 6.58 -5.21 -19.48
C ALA A 52 5.55 -4.11 -19.82
N GLU A 53 4.64 -4.39 -20.77
CA GLU A 53 3.52 -3.51 -21.14
C GLU A 53 2.37 -3.57 -20.09
N ASP A 54 2.39 -4.51 -19.14
CA ASP A 54 1.35 -4.68 -18.13
C ASP A 54 1.57 -3.85 -16.85
N ASN A 55 2.39 -2.79 -16.88
CA ASN A 55 2.67 -1.99 -15.68
C ASN A 55 1.42 -1.33 -15.09
N ASP A 56 0.54 -0.76 -15.92
CA ASP A 56 -0.70 -0.14 -15.45
C ASP A 56 -1.65 -1.20 -14.87
N ARG A 57 -1.74 -2.37 -15.52
CA ARG A 57 -2.54 -3.51 -15.01
C ARG A 57 -1.99 -4.00 -13.68
N THR A 58 -0.68 -4.16 -13.59
CA THR A 58 0.03 -4.56 -12.36
C THR A 58 -0.28 -3.57 -11.24
N LEU A 59 -0.17 -2.26 -11.50
CA LEU A 59 -0.46 -1.22 -10.52
C LEU A 59 -1.92 -1.28 -10.05
N ILE A 60 -2.87 -1.39 -10.97
CA ILE A 60 -4.30 -1.48 -10.64
C ILE A 60 -4.60 -2.75 -9.85
N TYR A 61 -4.06 -3.91 -10.25
CA TYR A 61 -4.29 -5.17 -9.53
C TYR A 61 -3.65 -5.15 -8.14
N GLN A 62 -2.46 -4.56 -8.00
CA GLN A 62 -1.82 -4.36 -6.69
C GLN A 62 -2.66 -3.44 -5.81
N TRP A 63 -3.24 -2.39 -6.40
CA TRP A 63 -4.14 -1.50 -5.69
C TRP A 63 -5.42 -2.20 -5.24
N ILE A 64 -6.05 -3.03 -6.09
CA ILE A 64 -7.23 -3.80 -5.70
C ILE A 64 -6.90 -4.79 -4.59
N ALA A 65 -5.74 -5.47 -4.68
CA ALA A 65 -5.27 -6.35 -3.62
C ALA A 65 -5.08 -5.62 -2.29
N PHE A 66 -4.49 -4.42 -2.34
CA PHE A 66 -4.32 -3.55 -1.18
C PHE A 66 -5.68 -3.08 -0.61
N ASN A 67 -6.61 -2.67 -1.46
CA ASN A 67 -7.97 -2.24 -1.07
C ASN A 67 -8.74 -3.33 -0.34
N ALA A 68 -8.60 -4.59 -0.76
CA ALA A 68 -9.21 -5.71 -0.06
C ALA A 68 -8.75 -5.80 1.42
N LEU A 69 -7.52 -5.38 1.71
CA LEU A 69 -6.95 -5.38 3.06
C LEU A 69 -7.33 -4.12 3.84
N TYR A 70 -7.12 -2.92 3.28
CA TYR A 70 -7.29 -1.68 4.03
C TYR A 70 -8.75 -1.20 4.13
N GLY A 71 -9.60 -1.49 3.15
CA GLY A 71 -10.91 -0.82 3.00
C GLY A 71 -11.82 -1.06 4.20
N GLN A 72 -12.43 -0.01 4.76
CA GLN A 72 -13.30 -0.12 5.94
C GLN A 72 -14.72 0.34 5.62
N TRP A 73 -15.71 -0.20 6.35
CA TRP A 73 -17.10 0.27 6.31
C TRP A 73 -17.34 1.25 7.46
N ASP A 74 -18.07 2.34 7.19
CA ASP A 74 -18.55 3.25 8.22
C ASP A 74 -19.97 2.84 8.64
N GLU A 75 -20.09 2.21 9.80
CA GLU A 75 -21.40 1.76 10.33
C GLU A 75 -22.35 2.91 10.63
N LYS A 76 -21.86 4.13 10.91
CA LYS A 76 -22.74 5.27 11.20
C LYS A 76 -23.28 5.88 9.93
N ARG A 77 -22.44 6.00 8.91
CA ARG A 77 -22.79 6.60 7.62
C ARG A 77 -23.38 5.61 6.62
N GLN A 78 -23.28 4.30 6.90
CA GLN A 78 -23.71 3.21 6.02
C GLN A 78 -23.09 3.32 4.63
N GLU A 79 -21.80 3.64 4.58
CA GLU A 79 -21.03 3.74 3.34
C GLU A 79 -19.55 3.35 3.57
N PRO A 80 -18.76 3.08 2.51
CA PRO A 80 -17.34 2.86 2.65
C PRO A 80 -16.63 4.10 3.23
N LYS A 81 -15.69 3.88 4.16
CA LYS A 81 -14.80 4.94 4.62
C LYS A 81 -13.94 5.46 3.45
N GLN A 82 -13.50 6.71 3.57
CA GLN A 82 -12.60 7.30 2.58
C GLN A 82 -11.30 6.49 2.47
N ASP A 83 -10.83 6.31 1.24
CA ASP A 83 -9.61 5.54 0.92
C ASP A 83 -8.41 5.99 1.75
N LYS A 84 -8.16 7.31 1.78
CA LYS A 84 -6.99 7.87 2.45
C LYS A 84 -6.98 7.58 3.95
N THR A 85 -8.09 7.83 4.64
CA THR A 85 -8.21 7.53 6.06
C THR A 85 -8.04 6.03 6.32
N SER A 86 -8.67 5.19 5.49
CA SER A 86 -8.64 3.75 5.67
C SER A 86 -7.24 3.15 5.47
N TRP A 87 -6.47 3.62 4.47
CA TRP A 87 -5.10 3.14 4.33
C TRP A 87 -4.16 3.71 5.38
N GLN A 88 -4.38 4.94 5.88
CA GLN A 88 -3.52 5.51 6.92
C GLN A 88 -3.62 4.69 8.19
N ASP A 89 -4.86 4.38 8.62
CA ASP A 89 -5.12 3.48 9.74
C ASP A 89 -4.47 2.10 9.52
N PHE A 90 -4.55 1.56 8.30
CA PHE A 90 -3.93 0.28 7.96
C PHE A 90 -2.40 0.33 8.00
N LEU A 91 -1.77 1.40 7.48
CA LEU A 91 -0.33 1.59 7.50
C LEU A 91 0.20 1.70 8.94
N ASP A 92 -0.48 2.45 9.81
CA ASP A 92 -0.12 2.53 11.23
C ASP A 92 -0.17 1.14 11.89
N GLN A 93 -1.23 0.37 11.61
CA GLN A 93 -1.37 -0.99 12.14
C GLN A 93 -0.26 -1.93 11.65
N ILE A 94 0.01 -2.00 10.35
CA ILE A 94 1.00 -2.96 9.83
C ILE A 94 2.43 -2.62 10.29
N VAL A 95 2.78 -1.33 10.42
CA VAL A 95 4.09 -0.92 10.95
C VAL A 95 4.18 -1.30 12.42
N SER A 96 3.12 -1.10 13.21
CA SER A 96 3.11 -1.49 14.63
C SER A 96 3.22 -3.00 14.86
N LEU A 97 2.78 -3.81 13.90
CA LEU A 97 2.82 -5.28 13.95
C LEU A 97 4.11 -5.86 13.36
N ASP A 98 4.93 -5.06 12.69
CA ASP A 98 6.14 -5.51 12.00
C ASP A 98 7.33 -5.65 12.95
N GLU A 99 7.27 -6.66 13.81
CA GLU A 99 8.35 -6.97 14.77
C GLU A 99 9.69 -7.26 14.08
N SER A 100 9.65 -7.77 12.84
CA SER A 100 10.82 -8.11 12.04
C SER A 100 11.49 -6.91 11.36
N LYS A 101 10.88 -5.71 11.43
CA LYS A 101 11.33 -4.51 10.72
C LYS A 101 11.46 -4.75 9.20
N TYR A 102 10.60 -5.59 8.63
CA TYR A 102 10.59 -5.87 7.20
C TYR A 102 10.30 -4.62 6.36
N LEU A 103 9.30 -3.82 6.76
CA LEU A 103 8.91 -2.58 6.08
C LEU A 103 10.01 -1.52 6.18
N GLU A 104 10.63 -1.38 7.34
CA GLU A 104 11.79 -0.50 7.53
C GLU A 104 12.93 -0.90 6.59
N SER A 105 13.32 -2.18 6.61
CA SER A 105 14.39 -2.71 5.76
C SER A 105 14.09 -2.49 4.28
N MET A 106 12.85 -2.78 3.85
CA MET A 106 12.39 -2.55 2.48
C MET A 106 12.49 -1.08 2.08
N LEU A 107 12.09 -0.14 2.94
CA LEU A 107 12.20 1.30 2.66
C LEU A 107 13.66 1.75 2.55
N VAL A 108 14.53 1.25 3.43
CA VAL A 108 15.96 1.58 3.41
C VAL A 108 16.62 1.05 2.13
N GLU A 109 16.36 -0.20 1.76
CA GLU A 109 16.87 -0.83 0.53
C GLU A 109 16.40 -0.08 -0.72
N ASN A 110 15.14 0.38 -0.72
CA ASN A 110 14.50 1.06 -1.85
C ASN A 110 14.53 2.59 -1.73
N LYS A 111 15.40 3.16 -0.89
CA LYS A 111 15.40 4.60 -0.60
C LYS A 111 15.49 5.48 -1.84
N LYS A 112 16.31 5.10 -2.82
CA LYS A 112 16.44 5.86 -4.09
C LYS A 112 15.14 5.88 -4.89
N LEU A 113 14.42 4.76 -4.93
CA LEU A 113 13.13 4.66 -5.62
C LEU A 113 12.07 5.49 -4.90
N VAL A 114 12.02 5.43 -3.56
CA VAL A 114 11.17 6.28 -2.74
C VAL A 114 11.44 7.76 -3.01
N GLU A 115 12.70 8.18 -3.02
CA GLU A 115 13.07 9.56 -3.33
C GLU A 115 12.67 9.97 -4.75
N ALA A 116 12.83 9.09 -5.75
CA ALA A 116 12.40 9.35 -7.12
C ALA A 116 10.88 9.58 -7.23
N ILE A 117 10.08 8.71 -6.60
CA ILE A 117 8.60 8.84 -6.55
C ILE A 117 8.19 10.16 -5.87
N LEU A 118 8.90 10.56 -4.81
CA LEU A 118 8.58 11.80 -4.08
C LEU A 118 9.02 13.08 -4.83
N ASP A 119 10.00 12.97 -5.72
CA ASP A 119 10.56 14.06 -6.54
C ASP A 119 9.79 14.28 -7.85
N ASP A 120 8.91 13.36 -8.25
CA ASP A 120 8.08 13.54 -9.43
C ASP A 120 6.85 14.43 -9.12
N GLU A 121 6.78 15.59 -9.78
CA GLU A 121 5.66 16.51 -9.62
C GLU A 121 4.35 15.99 -10.21
N TYR A 122 4.38 15.17 -11.25
CA TYR A 122 3.19 14.65 -11.93
C TYR A 122 2.47 13.61 -11.06
N LEU A 123 3.18 13.04 -10.08
CA LEU A 123 2.61 12.18 -9.03
C LEU A 123 2.04 12.97 -7.85
N SER A 124 2.06 14.31 -7.90
CA SER A 124 1.63 15.16 -6.80
C SER A 124 0.30 15.82 -7.03
N LYS A 125 -0.67 15.55 -6.15
CA LYS A 125 -1.92 16.34 -6.05
C LYS A 125 -1.67 17.85 -5.97
N LEU A 126 -0.57 18.28 -5.32
CA LEU A 126 -0.24 19.71 -5.19
C LEU A 126 0.08 20.36 -6.54
N PHE A 127 0.74 19.63 -7.44
CA PHE A 127 1.02 20.13 -8.78
C PHE A 127 -0.28 20.31 -9.57
N TRP A 128 -1.15 19.29 -9.55
CA TRP A 128 -2.42 19.30 -10.27
C TRP A 128 -3.45 20.32 -9.78
N ARG A 129 -3.32 20.85 -8.55
CA ARG A 129 -4.18 21.94 -8.06
C ARG A 129 -4.03 23.23 -8.89
N ASN A 130 -2.83 23.53 -9.35
CA ASN A 130 -2.53 24.67 -10.21
C ASN A 130 -1.16 24.43 -10.87
N PRO A 131 -1.09 23.77 -12.04
CA PRO A 131 0.16 23.38 -12.67
C PRO A 131 1.04 24.58 -13.05
N ASN A 132 2.12 24.82 -12.30
CA ASN A 132 3.11 25.86 -12.57
C ASN A 132 4.45 25.54 -11.88
N GLN A 133 5.48 26.36 -12.12
CA GLN A 133 6.82 26.14 -11.54
C GLN A 133 6.82 26.21 -10.00
N GLY A 134 5.96 27.03 -9.41
CA GLY A 134 5.84 27.17 -7.96
C GLY A 134 5.27 25.91 -7.30
N THR A 135 4.17 25.38 -7.82
CA THR A 135 3.54 24.15 -7.34
C THR A 135 4.38 22.91 -7.64
N ALA A 136 5.08 22.87 -8.78
CA ALA A 136 6.08 21.85 -9.06
C ALA A 136 7.20 21.85 -8.01
N ARG A 137 7.80 23.02 -7.74
CA ARG A 137 8.83 23.14 -6.69
C ARG A 137 8.30 22.72 -5.31
N GLN A 138 7.06 23.05 -4.98
CA GLN A 138 6.42 22.64 -3.73
C GLN A 138 6.19 21.13 -3.67
N ALA A 139 5.74 20.52 -4.76
CA ALA A 139 5.54 19.07 -4.87
C ALA A 139 6.82 18.30 -4.57
N ARG A 140 7.95 18.71 -5.16
CA ARG A 140 9.25 18.04 -5.00
C ARG A 140 9.89 18.21 -3.62
N ARG A 141 9.37 19.09 -2.74
CA ARG A 141 9.88 19.26 -1.37
C ARG A 141 9.81 17.98 -0.54
N ALA A 142 8.87 17.09 -0.85
CA ALA A 142 8.71 15.81 -0.15
C ALA A 142 9.98 14.95 -0.21
N LYS A 143 10.70 14.94 -1.35
CA LYS A 143 11.99 14.27 -1.49
C LYS A 143 13.05 14.80 -0.52
N PHE A 144 13.13 16.12 -0.34
CA PHE A 144 14.12 16.69 0.58
C PHE A 144 13.75 16.42 2.04
N ALA A 145 12.46 16.51 2.37
CA ALA A 145 11.96 16.21 3.70
C ALA A 145 12.12 14.72 4.08
N SER A 146 12.06 13.81 3.10
CA SER A 146 12.22 12.38 3.36
C SER A 146 13.56 12.05 4.02
N ARG A 147 14.63 12.78 3.72
CA ARG A 147 15.94 12.60 4.36
C ARG A 147 15.86 12.70 5.88
N THR A 148 15.13 13.69 6.39
CA THR A 148 14.86 13.86 7.82
C THR A 148 13.95 12.76 8.34
N TRP A 149 12.92 12.36 7.59
CA TRP A 149 12.03 11.27 7.99
C TRP A 149 12.76 9.93 8.15
N TYR A 150 13.74 9.63 7.29
CA TYR A 150 14.59 8.45 7.43
C TYR A 150 15.48 8.52 8.68
N LEU A 151 16.03 9.70 9.01
CA LEU A 151 16.86 9.89 10.21
C LEU A 151 16.05 9.80 11.51
N GLU A 152 14.80 10.25 11.47
CA GLU A 152 13.86 10.21 12.59
C GLU A 152 13.03 8.92 12.61
N GLU A 153 13.34 7.95 11.76
CA GLU A 153 12.67 6.64 11.67
C GLU A 153 11.14 6.75 11.52
N LYS A 154 10.67 7.76 10.78
CA LYS A 154 9.24 8.03 10.54
C LYS A 154 8.68 7.12 9.43
N TRP A 155 8.72 5.80 9.64
CA TRP A 155 8.39 4.78 8.64
C TRP A 155 6.97 4.89 8.10
N THR A 156 5.97 5.00 8.98
CA THR A 156 4.58 5.15 8.54
C THR A 156 4.37 6.41 7.71
N LEU A 157 5.02 7.52 8.08
CA LEU A 157 4.95 8.77 7.30
C LEU A 157 5.56 8.58 5.91
N ILE A 158 6.70 7.90 5.79
CA ILE A 158 7.32 7.64 4.49
C ILE A 158 6.37 6.80 3.62
N LEU A 159 5.79 5.72 4.17
CA LEU A 159 4.81 4.89 3.46
C LEU A 159 3.59 5.71 3.02
N ASP A 160 2.99 6.49 3.90
CA ASP A 160 1.81 7.32 3.57
C ASP A 160 2.13 8.32 2.44
N ARG A 161 3.31 8.95 2.47
CA ARG A 161 3.71 9.90 1.43
C ARG A 161 3.96 9.22 0.08
N VAL A 162 4.49 8.00 0.06
CA VAL A 162 4.63 7.22 -1.17
C VAL A 162 3.27 6.76 -1.67
N MET A 163 2.39 6.27 -0.78
CA MET A 163 1.04 5.85 -1.13
C MET A 163 0.19 7.02 -1.66
N ASP A 164 0.37 8.24 -1.15
CA ASP A 164 -0.23 9.46 -1.70
C ASP A 164 0.16 9.69 -3.18
N ARG A 165 1.41 9.37 -3.56
CA ARG A 165 1.91 9.47 -4.94
C ARG A 165 1.33 8.35 -5.82
N ILE A 166 1.36 7.12 -5.33
CA ILE A 166 0.80 5.95 -6.04
C ILE A 166 -0.70 6.13 -6.28
N TYR A 167 -1.43 6.62 -5.28
CA TYR A 167 -2.84 6.95 -5.42
C TYR A 167 -3.09 7.99 -6.51
N GLN A 168 -2.19 8.97 -6.67
CA GLN A 168 -2.32 9.97 -7.73
C GLN A 168 -2.19 9.33 -9.11
N ILE A 169 -1.28 8.37 -9.29
CA ILE A 169 -1.18 7.58 -10.54
C ILE A 169 -2.46 6.80 -10.77
N ARG A 170 -2.96 6.09 -9.74
CA ARG A 170 -4.23 5.34 -9.82
C ARG A 170 -5.39 6.21 -10.29
N CYS A 171 -5.44 7.47 -9.88
CA CYS A 171 -6.48 8.42 -10.30
C CYS A 171 -6.31 8.94 -11.75
N GLN A 172 -5.22 8.62 -12.43
CA GLN A 172 -4.91 9.03 -13.80
C GLN A 172 -5.04 7.86 -14.81
N LEU A 173 -5.21 6.63 -14.33
CA LEU A 173 -5.50 5.43 -15.13
C LEU A 173 -7.01 5.21 -15.23
#